data_AF-A0A9D8RL84-F1
#
_entry.id   AF-A0A9D8RL84-F1
#
_cell.length_a   1.000
_cell.length_b   1.000
_cell.length_c   1.000
_cell.angle_alpha   90.00
_cell.angle_beta   90.00
_cell.angle_gamma   90.00
#
_symmetry.space_group_name_H-M   'P 1'
#
loop_
_entity.id
_entity.type
_entity.pdbx_description
1 polymer ?
#
loop_
_entity_poly.entity_id
_entity_poly.type
_entity_poly.pdbx_seq_one_letter_code
_entity_poly.pdbx_strand_id
1 'polypeptide(L)'
;MNRRDFLLTSAAMVATGVVGEGLLERAAAANTKASAIDPDLKMMDLHVHRSEQQSIEQIVEKSQRLGIPIGVMENVAPWGITTNEQMQAYIDSIRPYPVYVGLQPMSPGWSKNFSKDIIAQADYIAMDPQIVPNGNGYGETIQVWEYATYIDDPEYFMERNMEHYLQILTGDDPLDIFACPLLLPYCIDREYPKLWTKSRLQTIIDAAKSRNIAIEISDMMRVPHEEFILMAKRAGLKFTFGSDTRDVKTGRLDYCRQMAARCGLKQSDLFVPKRKI
;
A
#
# COMPACT_ATOMS: atom_id res chain seq x y z
N MET A 1 -21.75 7.96 -34.29
CA MET A 1 -20.40 7.45 -34.60
C MET A 1 -19.88 6.74 -33.36
N ASN A 2 -19.70 5.41 -33.39
CA ASN A 2 -19.38 4.66 -32.18
C ASN A 2 -17.85 4.64 -31.93
N ARG A 3 -17.43 4.30 -30.71
CA ARG A 3 -16.02 4.30 -30.26
C ARG A 3 -15.10 3.40 -31.10
N ARG A 4 -15.66 2.36 -31.71
CA ARG A 4 -15.00 1.42 -32.61
C ARG A 4 -14.72 2.05 -33.98
N ASP A 5 -15.68 2.83 -34.49
CA ASP A 5 -15.54 3.56 -35.76
C ASP A 5 -14.48 4.66 -35.63
N PHE A 6 -14.42 5.36 -34.50
CA PHE A 6 -13.42 6.40 -34.23
C PHE A 6 -11.99 5.85 -34.19
N LEU A 7 -11.78 4.67 -33.60
CA LEU A 7 -10.47 4.02 -33.52
C LEU A 7 -9.99 3.51 -34.89
N LEU A 8 -10.90 3.02 -35.74
CA LEU A 8 -10.57 2.56 -37.08
C LEU A 8 -10.19 3.72 -38.01
N THR A 9 -10.88 4.86 -37.92
CA THR A 9 -10.56 6.05 -38.72
C THR A 9 -9.24 6.70 -38.29
N SER A 10 -8.90 6.61 -36.99
CA SER A 10 -7.64 7.16 -36.45
C SER A 10 -6.42 6.31 -36.83
N ALA A 11 -6.58 4.98 -36.94
CA ALA A 11 -5.51 4.08 -37.36
C ALA A 11 -5.16 4.24 -38.85
N ALA A 12 -6.14 4.58 -39.69
CA ALA A 12 -5.94 4.76 -41.13
C ALA A 12 -5.17 6.05 -41.50
N MET A 13 -5.14 7.07 -40.62
CA MET A 13 -4.45 8.34 -40.91
C MET A 13 -2.94 8.36 -40.55
N VAL A 14 -2.39 7.31 -39.95
CA VAL A 14 -0.95 7.26 -39.59
C VAL A 14 -0.13 6.43 -40.58
N ALA A 15 -0.76 5.73 -41.52
CA ALA A 15 -0.10 4.80 -42.44
C ALA A 15 0.44 5.44 -43.75
N THR A 16 1.01 6.65 -43.67
CA THR A 16 1.85 7.20 -44.77
C THR A 16 3.26 7.57 -44.31
N GLY A 17 3.71 7.10 -43.15
CA GLY A 17 5.11 7.11 -42.76
C GLY A 17 5.66 5.68 -42.79
N VAL A 18 6.67 5.43 -43.62
CA VAL A 18 7.42 4.17 -43.65
C VAL A 18 8.01 3.91 -42.26
N VAL A 19 7.32 3.10 -41.46
CA VAL A 19 7.82 2.56 -40.19
C VAL A 19 7.84 1.05 -40.37
N GLY A 20 9.05 0.52 -40.52
CA GLY A 20 9.28 -0.89 -40.84
C GLY A 20 8.60 -1.84 -39.85
N GLU A 21 8.12 -2.97 -40.36
CA GLU A 21 7.41 -4.03 -39.65
C GLU A 21 8.10 -4.46 -38.34
N GLY A 22 9.43 -4.30 -38.23
CA GLY A 22 10.20 -4.59 -37.01
C GLY A 22 9.99 -3.64 -35.81
N LEU A 23 9.42 -2.44 -35.99
CA LEU A 23 9.13 -1.51 -34.88
C LEU A 23 7.80 -1.84 -34.19
N LEU A 24 6.81 -2.30 -34.95
CA LEU A 24 5.55 -2.81 -34.41
C LEU A 24 5.73 -4.16 -33.71
N GLU A 25 6.56 -5.05 -34.24
CA GLU A 25 6.92 -6.30 -33.54
C GLU A 25 7.72 -6.06 -32.26
N ARG A 26 8.63 -5.07 -32.23
CA ARG A 26 9.36 -4.71 -31.00
C ARG A 26 8.48 -4.00 -29.97
N ALA A 27 7.53 -3.17 -30.39
CA ALA A 27 6.55 -2.56 -29.50
C ALA A 27 5.55 -3.59 -28.95
N ALA A 28 5.17 -4.60 -29.76
CA ALA A 28 4.37 -5.74 -29.30
C ALA A 28 5.17 -6.66 -28.37
N ALA A 29 6.44 -6.95 -28.67
CA ALA A 29 7.30 -7.81 -27.86
C ALA A 29 7.74 -7.17 -26.52
N ALA A 30 7.83 -5.83 -26.46
CA ALA A 30 8.06 -5.11 -25.21
C ALA A 30 6.86 -5.17 -24.25
N ASN A 31 5.67 -5.53 -24.75
CA ASN A 31 4.43 -5.60 -23.97
C ASN A 31 3.99 -7.05 -23.64
N THR A 32 4.83 -8.06 -23.92
CA THR A 32 4.48 -9.50 -23.82
C THR A 32 5.28 -10.27 -22.77
N LYS A 33 5.64 -9.65 -21.65
CA LYS A 33 5.91 -10.40 -20.40
C LYS A 33 4.98 -9.94 -19.29
N ALA A 34 3.67 -10.00 -19.54
CA ALA A 34 2.76 -10.27 -18.44
C ALA A 34 3.09 -11.70 -17.98
N SER A 35 4.04 -11.82 -17.05
CA SER A 35 4.20 -13.06 -16.30
C SER A 35 2.83 -13.35 -15.68
N ALA A 36 2.35 -14.58 -15.78
CA ALA A 36 1.20 -14.98 -14.99
C ALA A 36 1.58 -14.89 -13.50
N ILE A 37 0.58 -14.63 -12.65
CA ILE A 37 0.78 -14.78 -11.21
C ILE A 37 1.11 -16.24 -10.90
N ASP A 38 1.96 -16.47 -9.91
CA ASP A 38 2.23 -17.83 -9.44
C ASP A 38 0.90 -18.49 -8.99
N PRO A 39 0.50 -19.64 -9.56
CA PRO A 39 -0.79 -20.27 -9.27
C PRO A 39 -0.91 -20.72 -7.80
N ASP A 40 0.21 -20.90 -7.10
CA ASP A 40 0.24 -21.28 -5.70
C ASP A 40 0.22 -20.08 -4.75
N LEU A 41 0.33 -18.85 -5.27
CA LEU A 41 0.30 -17.64 -4.46
C LEU A 41 -1.09 -17.42 -3.83
N LYS A 42 -1.16 -17.55 -2.51
CA LYS A 42 -2.35 -17.26 -1.71
C LYS A 42 -2.29 -15.82 -1.24
N MET A 43 -3.03 -14.95 -1.93
CA MET A 43 -3.16 -13.54 -1.56
C MET A 43 -4.06 -13.35 -0.34
N MET A 44 -3.76 -12.33 0.45
CA MET A 44 -4.55 -11.86 1.57
C MET A 44 -4.79 -10.36 1.39
N ASP A 45 -5.91 -9.85 1.88
CA ASP A 45 -6.19 -8.41 1.93
C ASP A 45 -6.05 -7.95 3.39
N LEU A 46 -4.91 -7.32 3.72
CA LEU A 46 -4.56 -6.92 5.09
C LEU A 46 -4.79 -5.43 5.34
N HIS A 47 -5.61 -4.76 4.52
CA HIS A 47 -5.95 -3.37 4.71
C HIS A 47 -7.42 -3.15 4.34
N VAL A 48 -8.30 -3.50 5.26
CA VAL A 48 -9.75 -3.38 5.11
C VAL A 48 -10.33 -2.72 6.34
N HIS A 49 -11.27 -1.80 6.13
CA HIS A 49 -11.90 -1.03 7.20
C HIS A 49 -13.40 -1.30 7.24
N ARG A 50 -13.98 -1.25 8.44
CA ARG A 50 -15.45 -1.24 8.57
C ARG A 50 -15.99 0.15 8.26
N SER A 51 -17.27 0.23 7.93
CA SER A 51 -17.98 1.50 7.77
C SER A 51 -19.50 1.29 7.93
N GLU A 52 -20.27 2.38 7.88
CA GLU A 52 -21.75 2.27 7.79
C GLU A 52 -22.23 1.47 6.57
N GLN A 53 -21.40 1.38 5.52
CA GLN A 53 -21.69 0.65 4.29
C GLN A 53 -21.04 -0.74 4.25
N GLN A 54 -20.29 -1.10 5.30
CA GLN A 54 -19.50 -2.32 5.36
C GLN A 54 -19.40 -2.84 6.81
N SER A 55 -20.26 -3.79 7.17
CA SER A 55 -20.20 -4.50 8.43
C SER A 55 -19.16 -5.63 8.42
N ILE A 56 -18.84 -6.16 9.60
CA ILE A 56 -17.92 -7.30 9.73
C ILE A 56 -18.49 -8.57 9.08
N GLU A 57 -19.80 -8.80 9.15
CA GLU A 57 -20.48 -9.93 8.49
C GLU A 57 -20.31 -9.85 6.98
N GLN A 58 -20.48 -8.66 6.40
CA GLN A 58 -20.30 -8.43 4.96
C GLN A 58 -18.84 -8.66 4.53
N ILE A 59 -17.87 -8.26 5.35
CA ILE A 59 -16.45 -8.55 5.13
C ILE A 59 -16.22 -10.07 5.12
N VAL A 60 -16.77 -10.80 6.09
CA VAL A 60 -16.60 -12.26 6.23
C VAL A 60 -17.24 -13.01 5.07
N GLU A 61 -18.49 -12.67 4.70
CA GLU A 61 -19.18 -13.26 3.54
C GLU A 61 -18.33 -13.09 2.28
N LYS A 62 -17.72 -11.91 2.12
CA LYS A 62 -16.89 -11.60 0.97
C LYS A 62 -15.55 -12.33 0.97
N SER A 63 -14.89 -12.43 2.12
CA SER A 63 -13.71 -13.26 2.33
C SER A 63 -13.96 -14.70 1.86
N GLN A 64 -15.07 -15.30 2.30
CA GLN A 64 -15.47 -16.66 1.92
C GLN A 64 -15.76 -16.79 0.42
N ARG A 65 -16.54 -15.85 -0.15
CA ARG A 65 -16.89 -15.87 -1.58
C ARG A 65 -15.68 -15.72 -2.49
N LEU A 66 -14.71 -14.91 -2.10
CA LEU A 66 -13.50 -14.67 -2.89
C LEU A 66 -12.38 -15.69 -2.61
N GLY A 67 -12.46 -16.42 -1.50
CA GLY A 67 -11.38 -17.28 -1.01
C GLY A 67 -10.12 -16.49 -0.62
N ILE A 68 -10.28 -15.24 -0.18
CA ILE A 68 -9.18 -14.34 0.20
C ILE A 68 -9.30 -14.05 1.70
N PRO A 69 -8.31 -14.47 2.54
CA PRO A 69 -8.27 -14.08 3.94
C PRO A 69 -8.17 -12.56 4.08
N ILE A 70 -8.91 -12.00 5.04
CA ILE A 70 -8.99 -10.55 5.27
C ILE A 70 -8.44 -10.21 6.66
N GLY A 71 -7.67 -9.14 6.74
CA GLY A 71 -7.38 -8.40 7.96
C GLY A 71 -8.23 -7.14 8.03
N VAL A 72 -8.95 -6.98 9.14
CA VAL A 72 -9.73 -5.76 9.43
C VAL A 72 -8.86 -4.85 10.28
N MET A 73 -8.77 -3.58 9.91
CA MET A 73 -8.02 -2.55 10.59
C MET A 73 -8.95 -1.49 11.15
N GLU A 74 -8.45 -0.79 12.17
CA GLU A 74 -9.08 0.42 12.71
C GLU A 74 -7.97 1.45 12.98
N ASN A 75 -8.28 2.73 12.78
CA ASN A 75 -7.31 3.79 13.03
C ASN A 75 -7.02 3.94 14.54
N VAL A 76 -5.73 4.07 14.88
CA VAL A 76 -5.25 4.16 16.27
C VAL A 76 -4.34 5.36 16.45
N ALA A 77 -4.86 6.44 17.02
CA ALA A 77 -4.15 7.69 17.23
C ALA A 77 -3.58 8.35 15.93
N PRO A 78 -3.71 9.67 15.77
CA PRO A 78 -4.31 10.61 16.71
C PRO A 78 -5.85 10.62 16.69
N TRP A 79 -6.49 9.87 15.79
CA TRP A 79 -7.95 9.69 15.73
C TRP A 79 -8.34 8.21 15.82
N GLY A 80 -9.66 7.96 15.85
CA GLY A 80 -10.22 6.62 16.01
C GLY A 80 -10.09 6.14 17.45
N ILE A 81 -9.40 5.02 17.65
CA ILE A 81 -9.13 4.45 18.96
C ILE A 81 -8.06 5.30 19.66
N THR A 82 -8.37 5.81 20.86
CA THR A 82 -7.48 6.66 21.66
C THR A 82 -7.29 6.18 23.11
N THR A 83 -8.02 5.14 23.55
CA THR A 83 -7.87 4.54 24.89
C THR A 83 -7.81 3.01 24.86
N ASN A 84 -7.27 2.39 25.92
CA ASN A 84 -7.21 0.93 26.06
C ASN A 84 -8.60 0.29 26.02
N GLU A 85 -9.62 0.93 26.60
CA GLU A 85 -11.00 0.43 26.64
C GLU A 85 -11.61 0.39 25.23
N GLN A 86 -11.37 1.43 24.42
CA GLN A 86 -11.79 1.46 23.02
C GLN A 86 -11.07 0.40 22.20
N MET A 87 -9.77 0.20 22.43
CA MET A 87 -8.98 -0.82 21.75
C MET A 87 -9.49 -2.23 22.09
N GLN A 88 -9.78 -2.50 23.37
CA GLN A 88 -10.35 -3.77 23.80
C GLN A 88 -11.73 -4.02 23.18
N ALA A 89 -12.61 -3.01 23.18
CA ALA A 89 -13.93 -3.12 22.56
C ALA A 89 -13.85 -3.41 21.05
N TYR A 90 -12.91 -2.78 20.34
CA TYR A 90 -12.63 -3.08 18.94
C TYR A 90 -12.20 -4.54 18.76
N ILE A 91 -11.16 -4.97 19.49
CA ILE A 91 -10.62 -6.33 19.42
C ILE A 91 -11.72 -7.36 19.70
N ASP A 92 -12.50 -7.19 20.76
CA ASP A 92 -13.58 -8.11 21.14
C ASP A 92 -14.70 -8.16 20.08
N SER A 93 -14.94 -7.06 19.36
CA SER A 93 -15.92 -7.02 18.28
C SER A 93 -15.48 -7.76 17.02
N ILE A 94 -14.17 -7.92 16.78
CA ILE A 94 -13.62 -8.56 15.58
C ILE A 94 -13.20 -10.00 15.83
N ARG A 95 -12.63 -10.30 17.01
CA ARG A 95 -12.03 -11.61 17.35
C ARG A 95 -12.94 -12.83 17.11
N PRO A 96 -14.28 -12.77 17.32
CA PRO A 96 -15.15 -13.91 17.02
C PRO A 96 -15.18 -14.33 15.54
N TYR A 97 -14.83 -13.44 14.62
CA TYR A 97 -14.90 -13.68 13.18
C TYR A 97 -13.60 -14.26 12.62
N PRO A 98 -13.64 -15.01 11.50
CA PRO A 98 -12.46 -15.63 10.89
C PRO A 98 -11.66 -14.62 10.04
N VAL A 99 -11.29 -13.49 10.63
CA VAL A 99 -10.45 -12.43 10.05
C VAL A 99 -9.28 -12.14 10.97
N TYR A 100 -8.27 -11.44 10.46
CA TYR A 100 -7.18 -10.91 11.29
C TYR A 100 -7.57 -9.56 11.91
N VAL A 101 -7.10 -9.31 13.13
CA VAL A 101 -7.25 -8.03 13.84
C VAL A 101 -6.01 -7.17 13.62
N GLY A 102 -6.16 -6.11 12.84
CA GLY A 102 -5.10 -5.13 12.55
C GLY A 102 -5.32 -3.80 13.25
N LEU A 103 -4.23 -3.05 13.46
CA LEU A 103 -4.25 -1.66 13.93
C LEU A 103 -3.57 -0.76 12.90
N GLN A 104 -4.17 0.40 12.62
CA GLN A 104 -3.63 1.43 11.73
C GLN A 104 -3.27 2.71 12.48
N PRO A 105 -2.13 2.77 13.17
CA PRO A 105 -1.63 4.04 13.67
C PRO A 105 -1.19 4.96 12.54
N MET A 106 -1.33 6.27 12.75
CA MET A 106 -1.07 7.28 11.72
C MET A 106 0.09 8.23 12.06
N SER A 107 0.75 8.04 13.21
CA SER A 107 1.91 8.83 13.61
C SER A 107 2.87 8.08 14.55
N PRO A 108 4.19 8.37 14.47
CA PRO A 108 5.14 7.93 15.49
C PRO A 108 4.75 8.36 16.91
N GLY A 109 5.09 7.53 17.89
CA GLY A 109 4.82 7.72 19.31
C GLY A 109 3.43 7.24 19.76
N TRP A 110 2.60 6.73 18.84
CA TRP A 110 1.24 6.27 19.15
C TRP A 110 1.21 5.22 20.28
N SER A 111 2.23 4.36 20.37
CA SER A 111 2.21 3.24 21.29
C SER A 111 2.28 3.66 22.76
N LYS A 112 2.72 4.90 23.04
CA LYS A 112 2.81 5.46 24.40
C LYS A 112 1.44 5.70 25.03
N ASN A 113 0.39 5.79 24.23
CA ASN A 113 -0.98 6.03 24.68
C ASN A 113 -1.69 4.74 25.15
N PHE A 114 -1.06 3.58 24.94
CA PHE A 114 -1.68 2.28 25.20
C PHE A 114 -0.78 1.39 26.07
N SER A 115 -1.38 0.40 26.73
CA SER A 115 -0.59 -0.64 27.39
C SER A 115 0.05 -1.57 26.37
N LYS A 116 1.22 -2.13 26.71
CA LYS A 116 1.89 -3.12 25.85
C LYS A 116 1.02 -4.37 25.63
N ASP A 117 0.28 -4.76 26.67
CA ASP A 117 -0.59 -5.94 26.63
C ASP A 117 -1.77 -5.76 25.67
N ILE A 118 -2.37 -4.57 25.60
CA ILE A 118 -3.48 -4.33 24.66
C ILE A 118 -2.99 -4.29 23.21
N ILE A 119 -1.80 -3.71 22.96
CA ILE A 119 -1.19 -3.71 21.62
C ILE A 119 -0.87 -5.14 21.18
N ALA A 120 -0.32 -5.97 22.08
CA ALA A 120 0.08 -7.33 21.79
C ALA A 120 -1.08 -8.28 21.41
N GLN A 121 -2.32 -7.85 21.65
CA GLN A 121 -3.54 -8.57 21.26
C GLN A 121 -3.90 -8.43 19.78
N ALA A 122 -3.32 -7.47 19.06
CA ALA A 122 -3.46 -7.35 17.61
C ALA A 122 -2.63 -8.42 16.88
N ASP A 123 -3.13 -8.87 15.72
CA ASP A 123 -2.45 -9.83 14.86
C ASP A 123 -1.32 -9.19 14.05
N TYR A 124 -1.49 -7.91 13.71
CA TYR A 124 -0.49 -7.09 13.03
C TYR A 124 -0.76 -5.59 13.23
N ILE A 125 0.28 -4.80 13.02
CA ILE A 125 0.23 -3.34 13.04
C ILE A 125 0.80 -2.82 11.72
N ALA A 126 0.01 -2.01 11.01
CA ALA A 126 0.44 -1.37 9.77
C ALA A 126 0.31 0.14 9.87
N MET A 127 1.35 0.89 9.51
CA MET A 127 1.34 2.35 9.55
C MET A 127 1.48 2.93 8.16
N ASP A 128 0.59 3.87 7.85
CA ASP A 128 0.66 4.70 6.65
C ASP A 128 1.53 5.94 6.95
N PRO A 129 2.58 6.21 6.16
CA PRO A 129 3.48 7.34 6.42
C PRO A 129 2.98 8.64 5.77
N GLN A 130 1.66 8.80 5.68
CA GLN A 130 1.02 9.79 4.80
C GLN A 130 0.71 11.13 5.50
N ILE A 131 1.17 11.32 6.73
CA ILE A 131 1.02 12.57 7.49
C ILE A 131 2.41 13.12 7.79
N VAL A 132 2.94 13.91 6.86
CA VAL A 132 4.32 14.38 6.88
C VAL A 132 4.40 15.74 7.61
N PRO A 133 5.05 15.83 8.78
CA PRO A 133 5.16 17.09 9.51
C PRO A 133 6.17 18.06 8.86
N ASN A 134 5.81 19.35 8.80
CA ASN A 134 6.60 20.40 8.16
C ASN A 134 6.97 20.04 6.71
N GLY A 135 5.99 19.66 5.90
CA GLY A 135 6.22 19.15 4.54
C GLY A 135 6.35 20.24 3.46
N ASN A 136 6.22 21.52 3.81
CA ASN A 136 6.38 22.65 2.89
C ASN A 136 7.08 23.84 3.57
N GLY A 137 7.43 24.88 2.79
CA GLY A 137 8.12 26.07 3.28
C GLY A 137 7.34 26.92 4.31
N TYR A 138 6.07 26.58 4.58
CA TYR A 138 5.21 27.24 5.56
C TYR A 138 5.14 26.48 6.90
N GLY A 139 5.77 25.31 7.00
CA GLY A 139 5.74 24.49 8.21
C GLY A 139 4.44 23.72 8.41
N GLU A 140 3.66 23.50 7.35
CA GLU A 140 2.40 22.77 7.45
C GLU A 140 2.62 21.26 7.58
N THR A 141 1.72 20.58 8.28
CA THR A 141 1.62 19.12 8.23
C THR A 141 0.87 18.71 6.98
N ILE A 142 1.52 17.93 6.13
CA ILE A 142 0.98 17.50 4.84
C ILE A 142 0.29 16.14 5.00
N GLN A 143 -1.00 16.11 4.72
CA GLN A 143 -1.74 14.88 4.48
C GLN A 143 -1.65 14.55 2.98
N VAL A 144 -0.92 13.50 2.64
CA VAL A 144 -0.50 13.23 1.25
C VAL A 144 -1.68 13.01 0.29
N TRP A 145 -2.83 12.55 0.81
CA TRP A 145 -4.05 12.32 0.02
C TRP A 145 -4.87 13.58 -0.25
N GLU A 146 -4.61 14.69 0.45
CA GLU A 146 -5.44 15.89 0.35
C GLU A 146 -5.20 16.60 -0.99
N TYR A 147 -6.28 16.80 -1.76
CA TYR A 147 -6.19 17.45 -3.07
C TYR A 147 -5.72 18.92 -2.96
N ALA A 148 -6.05 19.57 -1.85
CA ALA A 148 -5.69 20.97 -1.59
C ALA A 148 -4.25 21.17 -1.11
N THR A 149 -3.46 20.09 -0.95
CA THR A 149 -2.07 20.17 -0.52
C THR A 149 -1.24 21.04 -1.45
N TYR A 150 -0.51 22.00 -0.85
CA TYR A 150 0.43 22.85 -1.55
C TYR A 150 1.87 22.50 -1.16
N ILE A 151 2.67 22.18 -2.17
CA ILE A 151 4.11 21.92 -2.05
C ILE A 151 4.83 22.95 -2.92
N ASP A 152 5.54 23.88 -2.28
CA ASP A 152 6.31 24.94 -2.93
C ASP A 152 7.68 24.46 -3.44
N ASP A 153 8.29 23.51 -2.71
CA ASP A 153 9.53 22.85 -3.10
C ASP A 153 9.40 21.32 -2.99
N PRO A 154 9.31 20.60 -4.13
CA PRO A 154 9.21 19.15 -4.15
C PRO A 154 10.41 18.42 -3.51
N GLU A 155 11.64 18.93 -3.65
CA GLU A 155 12.81 18.28 -3.06
C GLU A 155 12.86 18.48 -1.54
N TYR A 156 12.46 19.67 -1.06
CA TYR A 156 12.26 19.91 0.36
C TYR A 156 11.20 18.96 0.94
N PHE A 157 10.05 18.81 0.28
CA PHE A 157 9.05 17.82 0.69
C PHE A 157 9.66 16.41 0.77
N MET A 158 10.47 16.00 -0.20
CA MET A 158 11.10 14.68 -0.20
C MET A 158 12.10 14.50 0.94
N GLU A 159 12.85 15.53 1.35
CA GLU A 159 13.70 15.50 2.54
C GLU A 159 12.87 15.22 3.80
N ARG A 160 11.81 16.01 4.00
CA ARG A 160 10.89 15.92 5.15
C ARG A 160 10.15 14.58 5.19
N ASN A 161 9.73 14.09 4.03
CA ASN A 161 9.07 12.80 3.87
C ASN A 161 10.02 11.64 4.19
N MET A 162 11.27 11.70 3.71
CA MET A 162 12.28 10.68 4.03
C MET A 162 12.65 10.65 5.52
N GLU A 163 12.77 11.80 6.15
CA GLU A 163 12.94 11.87 7.61
C GLU A 163 11.76 11.22 8.34
N HIS A 164 10.52 11.52 7.94
CA HIS A 164 9.34 10.94 8.53
C HIS A 164 9.28 9.42 8.35
N TYR A 165 9.58 8.92 7.13
CA TYR A 165 9.66 7.49 6.85
C TYR A 165 10.70 6.81 7.74
N LEU A 166 11.88 7.42 7.92
CA LEU A 166 12.92 6.88 8.78
C LEU A 166 12.51 6.89 10.26
N GLN A 167 11.84 7.93 10.74
CA GLN A 167 11.31 7.95 12.12
C GLN A 167 10.35 6.78 12.39
N ILE A 168 9.49 6.45 11.41
CA ILE A 168 8.59 5.28 11.50
C ILE A 168 9.39 3.98 11.46
N LEU A 169 10.24 3.83 10.44
CA LEU A 169 10.93 2.58 10.15
C LEU A 169 12.02 2.26 11.16
N THR A 170 12.66 3.23 11.81
CA THR A 170 13.73 3.01 12.80
C THR A 170 13.31 3.34 14.23
N GLY A 171 12.07 3.77 14.45
CA GLY A 171 11.53 4.07 15.78
C GLY A 171 11.23 2.85 16.64
N ASP A 172 10.86 3.08 17.90
CA ASP A 172 10.60 2.01 18.89
C ASP A 172 9.13 1.51 18.88
N ASP A 173 8.22 2.21 18.20
CA ASP A 173 6.82 1.79 18.13
C ASP A 173 6.70 0.41 17.46
N PRO A 174 5.82 -0.49 17.95
CA PRO A 174 5.53 -1.75 17.28
C PRO A 174 5.02 -1.52 15.85
N LEU A 175 5.59 -2.24 14.88
CA LEU A 175 5.25 -2.12 13.47
C LEU A 175 5.60 -3.42 12.74
N ASP A 176 4.62 -3.99 12.04
CA ASP A 176 4.79 -5.19 11.21
C ASP A 176 4.84 -4.83 9.72
N ILE A 177 4.05 -3.83 9.30
CA ILE A 177 3.85 -3.48 7.89
C ILE A 177 4.03 -1.97 7.69
N PHE A 178 4.88 -1.58 6.75
CA PHE A 178 4.94 -0.22 6.24
C PHE A 178 3.94 -0.08 5.08
N ALA A 179 2.80 0.55 5.37
CA ALA A 179 1.64 0.58 4.49
C ALA A 179 1.70 1.76 3.51
N CYS A 180 1.14 1.55 2.32
CA CYS A 180 1.05 2.51 1.23
C CYS A 180 2.31 3.39 1.01
N PRO A 181 3.50 2.78 0.87
CA PRO A 181 4.73 3.55 0.79
C PRO A 181 4.89 4.18 -0.60
N LEU A 182 5.68 5.26 -0.67
CA LEU A 182 6.00 5.99 -1.90
C LEU A 182 4.85 6.80 -2.51
N LEU A 183 3.71 6.93 -1.83
CA LEU A 183 2.66 7.84 -2.26
C LEU A 183 3.17 9.30 -2.19
N LEU A 184 2.86 10.10 -3.22
CA LEU A 184 3.17 11.53 -3.26
C LEU A 184 1.89 12.37 -3.35
N PRO A 185 1.92 13.62 -2.87
CA PRO A 185 0.83 14.55 -3.10
C PRO A 185 0.57 14.76 -4.59
N TYR A 186 -0.71 14.87 -4.96
CA TYR A 186 -1.13 14.98 -6.35
C TYR A 186 -0.43 16.14 -7.10
N CYS A 187 -0.16 17.26 -6.41
CA CYS A 187 0.48 18.43 -7.01
C CYS A 187 1.91 18.16 -7.52
N ILE A 188 2.64 17.20 -6.94
CA ILE A 188 4.01 16.84 -7.31
C ILE A 188 4.14 15.45 -7.96
N ASP A 189 3.06 14.68 -8.04
CA ASP A 189 3.05 13.30 -8.57
C ASP A 189 3.54 13.20 -10.03
N ARG A 190 3.40 14.27 -10.81
CA ARG A 190 3.97 14.33 -12.18
C ARG A 190 5.50 14.16 -12.22
N GLU A 191 6.18 14.45 -11.11
CA GLU A 191 7.63 14.31 -10.95
C GLU A 191 8.03 13.00 -10.26
N TYR A 192 7.09 12.07 -10.05
CA TYR A 192 7.28 10.83 -9.28
C TYR A 192 8.59 10.08 -9.62
N PRO A 193 8.94 9.79 -10.90
CA PRO A 193 10.17 9.06 -11.21
C PRO A 193 11.45 9.84 -10.90
N LYS A 194 11.38 11.18 -10.89
CA LYS A 194 12.51 12.06 -10.55
C LYS A 194 12.69 12.13 -9.04
N LEU A 195 11.59 12.25 -8.30
CA LEU A 195 11.59 12.39 -6.85
C LEU A 195 11.98 11.08 -6.14
N TRP A 196 11.50 9.94 -6.62
CA TRP A 196 11.87 8.64 -6.06
C TRP A 196 13.18 8.09 -6.64
N THR A 197 14.30 8.65 -6.18
CA THR A 197 15.63 8.21 -6.59
C THR A 197 15.98 6.82 -6.02
N LYS A 198 16.83 6.08 -6.74
CA LYS A 198 17.35 4.79 -6.27
C LYS A 198 17.97 4.85 -4.87
N SER A 199 18.62 5.97 -4.53
CA SER A 199 19.19 6.18 -3.20
C SER A 199 18.10 6.22 -2.13
N ARG A 200 17.04 7.00 -2.34
CA ARG A 200 15.89 7.08 -1.42
C ARG A 200 15.21 5.72 -1.26
N LEU A 201 14.99 5.03 -2.38
CA LEU A 201 14.42 3.68 -2.38
C LEU A 201 15.26 2.69 -1.57
N GLN A 202 16.58 2.68 -1.76
CA GLN A 202 17.48 1.81 -1.02
C GLN A 202 17.48 2.13 0.48
N THR A 203 17.48 3.41 0.86
CA THR A 203 17.40 3.83 2.26
C THR A 203 16.14 3.30 2.96
N ILE A 204 14.97 3.36 2.30
CA ILE A 204 13.72 2.79 2.83
C ILE A 204 13.85 1.27 3.02
N ILE A 205 14.40 0.58 2.02
CA ILE A 205 14.57 -0.88 2.05
C ILE A 205 15.48 -1.30 3.20
N ASP A 206 16.61 -0.61 3.38
CA ASP A 206 17.57 -0.91 4.44
C ASP A 206 16.95 -0.70 5.82
N ALA A 207 16.21 0.40 6.01
CA ALA A 207 15.52 0.70 7.25
C ALA A 207 14.45 -0.35 7.57
N ALA A 208 13.56 -0.67 6.62
CA ALA A 208 12.55 -1.71 6.79
C ALA A 208 13.16 -3.08 7.11
N LYS A 209 14.27 -3.43 6.42
CA LYS A 209 14.95 -4.71 6.61
C LYS A 209 15.56 -4.83 8.01
N SER A 210 16.11 -3.74 8.55
CA SER A 210 16.75 -3.74 9.87
C SER A 210 15.82 -4.21 11.00
N ARG A 211 14.51 -4.04 10.84
CA ARG A 211 13.48 -4.45 11.80
C ARG A 211 12.53 -5.52 11.27
N ASN A 212 12.81 -6.10 10.10
CA ASN A 212 11.97 -7.10 9.43
C ASN A 212 10.53 -6.61 9.16
N ILE A 213 10.37 -5.32 8.82
CA ILE A 213 9.08 -4.72 8.49
C ILE A 213 8.70 -5.10 7.05
N ALA A 214 7.49 -5.61 6.86
CA ALA A 214 6.95 -5.93 5.55
C ALA A 214 6.49 -4.67 4.79
N ILE A 215 6.42 -4.75 3.47
CA ILE A 215 6.01 -3.65 2.60
C ILE A 215 4.62 -3.94 2.04
N GLU A 216 3.68 -3.03 2.22
CA GLU A 216 2.38 -3.15 1.55
C GLU A 216 2.50 -2.78 0.07
N ILE A 217 1.82 -3.56 -0.77
CA ILE A 217 1.42 -3.15 -2.12
C ILE A 217 -0.07 -2.77 -2.02
N SER A 218 -0.34 -1.46 -2.13
CA SER A 218 -1.68 -0.88 -2.00
C SER A 218 -2.39 -0.89 -3.35
N ASP A 219 -3.59 -1.47 -3.39
CA ASP A 219 -4.39 -1.56 -4.61
C ASP A 219 -5.01 -0.23 -4.99
N MET A 220 -5.62 0.44 -4.00
CA MET A 220 -6.33 1.71 -4.21
C MET A 220 -5.37 2.81 -4.62
N MET A 221 -4.21 2.89 -3.96
CA MET A 221 -3.23 3.94 -4.21
C MET A 221 -2.23 3.59 -5.30
N ARG A 222 -2.20 2.31 -5.72
CA ARG A 222 -1.33 1.80 -6.80
C ARG A 222 0.16 2.07 -6.55
N VAL A 223 0.60 1.86 -5.31
CA VAL A 223 1.98 2.00 -4.86
C VAL A 223 2.41 0.78 -4.04
N PRO A 224 3.71 0.49 -3.91
CA PRO A 224 4.82 1.12 -4.64
C PRO A 224 4.90 0.63 -6.09
N HIS A 225 5.73 1.29 -6.90
CA HIS A 225 6.00 0.91 -8.28
C HIS A 225 6.93 -0.31 -8.39
N GLU A 226 6.96 -0.95 -9.57
CA GLU A 226 7.67 -2.22 -9.80
C GLU A 226 9.16 -2.21 -9.44
N GLU A 227 9.91 -1.15 -9.76
CA GLU A 227 11.35 -1.08 -9.46
C GLU A 227 11.63 -1.21 -7.95
N PHE A 228 10.86 -0.51 -7.12
CA PHE A 228 10.96 -0.63 -5.66
C PHE A 228 10.64 -2.04 -5.17
N ILE A 229 9.56 -2.67 -5.68
CA ILE A 229 9.18 -4.04 -5.29
C ILE A 229 10.30 -5.02 -5.63
N LEU A 230 10.88 -4.91 -6.82
CA LEU A 230 12.01 -5.75 -7.24
C LEU A 230 13.26 -5.51 -6.39
N MET A 231 13.56 -4.27 -6.00
CA MET A 231 14.66 -3.95 -5.09
C MET A 231 14.43 -4.53 -3.70
N ALA A 232 13.25 -4.29 -3.11
CA ALA A 232 12.87 -4.80 -1.79
C ALA A 232 12.90 -6.33 -1.73
N LYS A 233 12.41 -6.99 -2.78
CA LYS A 233 12.46 -8.44 -2.92
C LYS A 233 13.88 -8.97 -2.93
N ARG A 234 14.77 -8.36 -3.73
CA ARG A 234 16.20 -8.76 -3.77
C ARG A 234 16.87 -8.59 -2.40
N ALA A 235 16.45 -7.58 -1.63
CA ALA A 235 16.93 -7.39 -0.26
C ALA A 235 16.37 -8.42 0.74
N GLY A 236 15.34 -9.20 0.36
CA GLY A 236 14.71 -10.23 1.18
C GLY A 236 13.53 -9.74 2.02
N LEU A 237 13.02 -8.52 1.76
CA LEU A 237 11.81 -8.02 2.41
C LEU A 237 10.59 -8.86 2.04
N LYS A 238 9.60 -8.86 2.93
CA LYS A 238 8.30 -9.49 2.73
C LYS A 238 7.27 -8.46 2.27
N PHE A 239 6.22 -8.95 1.62
CA PHE A 239 5.15 -8.12 1.10
C PHE A 239 3.79 -8.49 1.70
N THR A 240 2.92 -7.49 1.78
CA THR A 240 1.49 -7.65 2.02
C THR A 240 0.71 -6.99 0.89
N PHE A 241 -0.58 -7.30 0.79
CA PHE A 241 -1.49 -6.61 -0.13
C PHE A 241 -2.61 -5.98 0.68
N GLY A 242 -3.09 -4.82 0.21
CA GLY A 242 -4.15 -4.08 0.87
C GLY A 242 -5.06 -3.40 -0.14
N SER A 243 -6.36 -3.56 0.01
CA SER A 243 -7.32 -2.82 -0.83
C SER A 243 -7.61 -1.41 -0.32
N ASP A 244 -7.37 -1.14 0.97
CA ASP A 244 -7.73 0.09 1.71
C ASP A 244 -9.20 0.50 1.52
N THR A 245 -10.08 -0.50 1.56
CA THR A 245 -11.51 -0.31 1.27
C THR A 245 -12.35 -0.16 2.53
N ARG A 246 -13.48 0.55 2.37
CA ARG A 246 -14.55 0.74 3.36
C ARG A 246 -15.91 0.34 2.78
N ASP A 247 -15.93 -0.33 1.64
CA ASP A 247 -17.10 -0.50 0.78
C ASP A 247 -17.11 -1.86 0.04
N VAL A 248 -18.09 -2.03 -0.84
CA VAL A 248 -18.26 -3.23 -1.67
C VAL A 248 -17.09 -3.57 -2.60
N LYS A 249 -15.96 -2.86 -2.58
CA LYS A 249 -14.74 -3.13 -3.35
C LYS A 249 -13.69 -3.95 -2.60
N THR A 250 -13.82 -4.24 -1.31
CA THR A 250 -12.92 -5.15 -0.55
C THR A 250 -12.46 -6.39 -1.31
N GLY A 251 -11.19 -6.77 -1.18
CA GLY A 251 -10.62 -7.89 -1.94
C GLY A 251 -10.44 -7.63 -3.44
N ARG A 252 -10.73 -6.41 -3.93
CA ARG A 252 -10.18 -5.95 -5.22
C ARG A 252 -8.70 -5.67 -5.01
N LEU A 253 -7.89 -6.47 -5.68
CA LEU A 253 -6.44 -6.55 -5.56
C LEU A 253 -5.82 -6.60 -6.96
N ASP A 254 -6.37 -5.82 -7.91
CA ASP A 254 -5.99 -5.89 -9.33
C ASP A 254 -4.56 -5.39 -9.57
N TYR A 255 -4.19 -4.24 -8.99
CA TYR A 255 -2.82 -3.74 -9.01
C TYR A 255 -1.88 -4.67 -8.25
N CYS A 256 -2.33 -5.18 -7.11
CA CYS A 256 -1.58 -6.13 -6.30
C CYS A 256 -1.24 -7.40 -7.09
N ARG A 257 -2.23 -7.98 -7.78
CA ARG A 257 -2.04 -9.14 -8.67
C ARG A 257 -1.10 -8.81 -9.81
N GLN A 258 -1.25 -7.64 -10.43
CA GLN A 258 -0.38 -7.18 -11.50
C GLN A 258 1.08 -7.10 -11.04
N MET A 259 1.33 -6.48 -9.88
CA MET A 259 2.68 -6.34 -9.34
C MET A 259 3.25 -7.66 -8.86
N ALA A 260 2.44 -8.51 -8.22
CA ALA A 260 2.84 -9.85 -7.82
C ALA A 260 3.34 -10.66 -9.03
N ALA A 261 2.61 -10.58 -10.14
CA ALA A 261 2.96 -11.27 -11.36
C ALA A 261 4.22 -10.70 -12.01
N ARG A 262 4.29 -9.36 -12.22
CA ARG A 262 5.46 -8.69 -12.83
C ARG A 262 6.75 -8.88 -12.02
N CYS A 263 6.65 -8.85 -10.70
CA CYS A 263 7.78 -9.03 -9.79
C CYS A 263 8.07 -10.51 -9.47
N GLY A 264 7.29 -11.44 -10.05
CA GLY A 264 7.39 -12.87 -9.82
C GLY A 264 7.31 -13.25 -8.34
N LEU A 265 6.48 -12.56 -7.55
CA LEU A 265 6.31 -12.81 -6.12
C LEU A 265 5.83 -14.24 -5.88
N LYS A 266 6.47 -14.90 -4.92
CA LYS A 266 6.13 -16.26 -4.47
C LYS A 266 5.51 -16.22 -3.09
N GLN A 267 4.92 -17.33 -2.65
CA GLN A 267 4.39 -17.44 -1.30
C GLN A 267 5.45 -17.12 -0.22
N SER A 268 6.71 -17.49 -0.46
CA SER A 268 7.83 -17.19 0.42
C SER A 268 8.15 -15.70 0.53
N ASP A 269 7.67 -14.87 -0.39
CA ASP A 269 7.88 -13.43 -0.40
C ASP A 269 6.79 -12.71 0.41
N LEU A 270 5.74 -13.40 0.87
CA LEU A 270 4.64 -12.79 1.60
C LEU A 270 4.83 -12.84 3.11
N PHE A 271 4.41 -11.77 3.78
CA PHE A 271 4.22 -11.75 5.23
C PHE A 271 2.85 -12.36 5.55
N VAL A 272 2.81 -13.22 6.57
CA VAL A 272 1.58 -13.85 7.05
C VAL A 272 1.46 -13.58 8.56
N PRO A 273 0.46 -12.78 9.00
CA PRO A 273 0.28 -12.50 10.41
C PRO A 273 -0.09 -13.75 11.20
N LYS A 274 0.32 -13.77 12.48
CA LYS A 274 -0.04 -14.83 13.42
C LYS A 274 -1.26 -14.38 14.22
N ARG A 275 -2.36 -15.10 14.08
CA ARG A 275 -3.58 -14.82 14.84
C ARG A 275 -3.33 -15.01 16.34
N LYS A 276 -3.67 -13.99 17.13
CA LYS A 276 -3.72 -14.02 18.59
C LYS A 276 -5.08 -14.59 18.97
N ILE A 277 -5.08 -15.68 19.74
CA ILE A 277 -6.28 -16.37 20.23
C ILE A 277 -6.47 -15.99 21.69
#